data_AF-A0A0D7ATQ3-F1
#
_entry.id   AF-A0A0D7ATQ3-F1
#
_cell.length_a   1.000
_cell.length_b   1.000
_cell.length_c   1.000
_cell.angle_alpha   90.00
_cell.angle_beta   90.00
_cell.angle_gamma   90.00
#
_symmetry.space_group_name_H-M   'P 1'
#
loop_
_entity.id
_entity.type
_entity.pdbx_description
1 polymer ?
#
loop_
_entity_poly.entity_id
_entity_poly.type
_entity_poly.pdbx_seq_one_letter_code
_entity_poly.pdbx_strand_id
1 'polypeptide(L)'
;IYFVGIVPGPKQPSLEEINGFLEPLVDELLAGWKDGFYITKTASWPFGCLVRVMLGPIIADLPAAAQLTGMSGHSSTRWCFYCDSTRVQSDDLNTAMPLRNMHDHRRHAEEWRTAASTAKAQECWDRNQVRWSELLRLPYFDPTKFTTLDDLHLFMHRLMERHLREIWGMDIALEQGLERSAQYMPAFILPVSPTINVPCQRRRTHIVTSRGIVAVPQVPAGLGARKPGRRRITRGGTVVLGAEILREVRLDMANIHAPAWVGRPPLHPGEKRWGKLTASQWYILCTFYLPMTLARLWGRKKDSHDPDEARQYRMLSNFMDLITAVRLATARVQTRTRVQEYQQTIERYLRDLLDLYGGTRLTPYQHLALHFGPLIIAWGPNKSWRCWAFERYNGLIGRLLSNNKFGA
;
A
#
# COMPACT_ATOMS: atom_id res chain seq x y z
N ILE A 1 3.36 15.50 -20.91
CA ILE A 1 2.61 15.70 -19.66
C ILE A 1 2.24 17.17 -19.59
N TYR A 2 0.95 17.48 -19.52
CA TYR A 2 0.47 18.86 -19.38
C TYR A 2 0.12 19.10 -17.92
N PHE A 3 0.41 20.30 -17.43
CA PHE A 3 0.16 20.69 -16.06
C PHE A 3 -1.16 21.46 -15.98
N VAL A 4 -2.12 20.94 -15.21
CA VAL A 4 -3.51 21.43 -15.22
C VAL A 4 -3.80 22.33 -14.03
N GLY A 5 -3.11 22.15 -12.88
CA GLY A 5 -3.36 23.00 -11.72
C GLY A 5 -2.46 22.67 -10.52
N ILE A 6 -2.48 23.58 -9.54
CA ILE A 6 -1.83 23.46 -8.23
C ILE A 6 -2.91 23.56 -7.17
N VAL A 7 -2.94 22.57 -6.27
CA VAL A 7 -3.68 22.71 -5.02
C VAL A 7 -2.75 23.42 -4.02
N PRO A 8 -3.14 24.60 -3.50
CA PRO A 8 -2.29 25.36 -2.58
C PRO A 8 -2.05 24.60 -1.27
N GLY A 9 -0.81 24.64 -0.79
CA GLY A 9 -0.43 24.12 0.53
C GLY A 9 -0.79 25.11 1.67
N PRO A 10 -0.36 24.84 2.93
CA PRO A 10 0.60 23.81 3.34
C PRO A 10 -0.02 22.45 3.69
N LYS A 11 -1.35 22.38 3.83
CA LYS A 11 -2.07 21.14 4.12
C LYS A 11 -2.74 20.62 2.86
N GLN A 12 -2.90 19.31 2.77
CA GLN A 12 -3.79 18.72 1.76
C GLN A 12 -5.20 19.29 1.97
N PRO A 13 -5.95 19.55 0.88
CA PRO A 13 -7.32 20.00 0.99
C PRO A 13 -8.10 18.98 1.81
N SER A 14 -9.16 19.43 2.47
CA SER A 14 -10.11 18.53 3.09
C SER A 14 -10.74 17.62 2.03
N LEU A 15 -11.41 16.58 2.51
CA LEU A 15 -12.09 15.60 1.66
C LEU A 15 -13.22 16.22 0.81
N GLU A 16 -13.73 17.39 1.21
CA GLU A 16 -14.79 18.14 0.53
C GLU A 16 -14.23 19.29 -0.30
N GLU A 17 -13.17 19.97 0.17
CA GLU A 17 -12.53 21.07 -0.55
C GLU A 17 -12.00 20.66 -1.92
N ILE A 18 -11.57 19.39 -2.07
CA ILE A 18 -11.08 18.88 -3.36
C ILE A 18 -12.14 18.98 -4.47
N ASN A 19 -13.42 18.88 -4.12
CA ASN A 19 -14.51 18.97 -5.11
C ASN A 19 -14.55 20.35 -5.77
N GLY A 20 -14.33 21.43 -5.02
CA GLY A 20 -14.24 22.77 -5.60
C GLY A 20 -13.06 22.95 -6.57
N PHE A 21 -11.97 22.20 -6.38
CA PHE A 21 -10.84 22.19 -7.34
C PHE A 21 -11.14 21.34 -8.58
N LEU A 22 -11.94 20.28 -8.44
CA LEU A 22 -12.29 19.37 -9.53
C LEU A 22 -13.42 19.91 -10.40
N GLU A 23 -14.34 20.70 -9.84
CA GLU A 23 -15.53 21.21 -10.54
C GLU A 23 -15.23 21.88 -11.89
N PRO A 24 -14.30 22.85 -12.01
CA PRO A 24 -14.00 23.47 -13.30
C PRO A 24 -13.44 22.48 -14.33
N LEU A 25 -12.60 21.54 -13.87
CA LEU A 25 -12.04 20.49 -14.72
C LEU A 25 -13.14 19.53 -15.21
N VAL A 26 -14.07 19.16 -14.34
CA VAL A 26 -15.19 18.27 -14.66
C VAL A 26 -16.14 18.94 -15.64
N ASP A 27 -16.40 20.24 -15.52
CA ASP A 27 -17.21 21.01 -16.47
C ASP A 27 -16.64 20.95 -17.89
N GLU A 28 -15.34 21.18 -18.05
CA GLU A 28 -14.66 21.07 -19.35
C GLU A 28 -14.69 19.63 -19.90
N LEU A 29 -14.47 18.63 -19.03
CA LEU A 29 -14.52 17.21 -19.42
C LEU A 29 -15.92 16.77 -19.85
N LEU A 30 -16.98 17.31 -19.24
CA LEU A 30 -18.36 17.04 -19.65
C LEU A 30 -18.65 17.60 -21.04
N ALA A 31 -18.25 18.85 -21.30
CA ALA A 31 -18.38 19.46 -22.63
C ALA A 31 -17.56 18.67 -23.68
N GLY A 32 -16.31 18.35 -23.35
CA GLY A 32 -15.42 17.57 -24.21
C GLY A 32 -15.89 16.13 -24.48
N TRP A 33 -16.65 15.53 -23.57
CA TRP A 33 -17.23 14.20 -23.75
C TRP A 33 -18.51 14.24 -24.60
N LYS A 34 -19.43 15.14 -24.27
CA LYS A 34 -20.76 15.21 -24.88
C LYS A 34 -20.69 15.78 -26.30
N ASP A 35 -20.10 16.96 -26.42
CA ASP A 35 -20.12 17.75 -27.66
C ASP A 35 -18.75 17.66 -28.37
N GLY A 36 -17.66 17.59 -27.60
CA GLY A 36 -16.29 17.61 -28.11
C GLY A 36 -15.83 19.02 -28.48
N PHE A 37 -14.55 19.16 -28.80
CA PHE A 37 -13.93 20.41 -29.21
C PHE A 37 -13.52 20.33 -30.68
N TYR A 38 -14.02 21.24 -31.51
CA TYR A 38 -13.61 21.32 -32.90
C TYR A 38 -12.31 22.12 -33.01
N ILE A 39 -11.23 21.44 -33.38
CA ILE A 39 -9.93 22.07 -33.64
C ILE A 39 -9.90 22.44 -35.11
N THR A 40 -9.82 23.74 -35.41
CA THR A 40 -9.94 24.26 -36.79
C THR A 40 -8.81 23.84 -37.71
N LYS A 41 -7.62 23.55 -37.17
CA LYS A 41 -6.46 23.09 -37.93
C LYS A 41 -5.46 22.35 -37.04
N THR A 42 -4.96 21.21 -37.51
CA THR A 42 -3.78 20.54 -36.94
C THR A 42 -2.78 20.21 -38.05
N ALA A 43 -1.57 19.78 -37.70
CA ALA A 43 -0.55 19.41 -38.67
C ALA A 43 -1.01 18.30 -39.65
N SER A 44 -1.76 17.30 -39.15
CA SER A 44 -2.30 16.20 -39.96
C SER A 44 -3.70 16.47 -40.53
N TRP A 45 -4.42 17.47 -40.00
CA TRP A 45 -5.80 17.78 -40.38
C TRP A 45 -5.94 19.28 -40.70
N PRO A 46 -5.58 19.71 -41.94
CA PRO A 46 -5.56 21.12 -42.31
C PRO A 46 -6.95 21.77 -42.39
N PHE A 47 -8.00 20.96 -42.52
CA PHE A 47 -9.42 21.36 -42.55
C PHE A 47 -10.14 21.12 -41.22
N GLY A 48 -9.38 20.92 -40.15
CA GLY A 48 -9.88 20.73 -38.80
C GLY A 48 -10.30 19.30 -38.48
N CYS A 49 -10.50 19.05 -37.19
CA CYS A 49 -11.00 17.78 -36.67
C CYS A 49 -11.78 17.97 -35.36
N LEU A 50 -12.83 17.18 -35.18
CA LEU A 50 -13.53 17.11 -33.89
C LEU A 50 -12.74 16.19 -32.95
N VAL A 51 -12.40 16.70 -31.77
CA VAL A 51 -11.70 15.95 -30.72
C VAL A 51 -12.63 15.79 -29.52
N ARG A 52 -12.85 14.54 -29.11
CA ARG A 52 -13.54 14.23 -27.84
C ARG A 52 -12.52 13.94 -26.76
N VAL A 53 -12.86 14.38 -25.55
CA VAL A 53 -11.98 14.26 -24.38
C VAL A 53 -12.65 13.36 -23.34
N MET A 54 -11.87 12.49 -22.74
CA MET A 54 -12.29 11.58 -21.69
C MET A 54 -11.23 11.56 -20.60
N LEU A 55 -11.66 11.58 -19.34
CA LEU A 55 -10.77 11.32 -18.21
C LEU A 55 -10.36 9.85 -18.22
N GLY A 56 -9.05 9.60 -18.29
CA GLY A 56 -8.46 8.28 -18.15
C GLY A 56 -8.41 7.81 -16.68
N PRO A 57 -7.53 6.85 -16.35
CA PRO A 57 -7.43 6.36 -14.98
C PRO A 57 -6.81 7.41 -14.06
N ILE A 58 -7.23 7.39 -12.80
CA ILE A 58 -6.55 8.10 -11.71
C ILE A 58 -5.27 7.34 -11.40
N ILE A 59 -4.15 8.02 -11.58
CA ILE A 59 -2.79 7.54 -11.28
C ILE A 59 -2.27 8.38 -10.12
N ALA A 60 -2.40 7.85 -8.91
CA ALA A 60 -2.02 8.52 -7.67
C ALA A 60 -1.70 7.50 -6.58
N ASP A 61 -1.08 7.95 -5.49
CA ASP A 61 -0.98 7.12 -4.29
C ASP A 61 -2.38 6.87 -3.67
N LEU A 62 -2.51 5.88 -2.78
CA LEU A 62 -3.81 5.50 -2.23
C LEU A 62 -4.54 6.65 -1.50
N PRO A 63 -3.88 7.48 -0.68
CA PRO A 63 -4.54 8.63 -0.06
C PRO A 63 -5.12 9.62 -1.08
N ALA A 64 -4.34 10.04 -2.09
CA ALA A 64 -4.83 10.97 -3.10
C ALA A 64 -5.91 10.33 -3.98
N ALA A 65 -5.77 9.05 -4.33
CA ALA A 65 -6.79 8.30 -5.05
C ALA A 65 -8.11 8.26 -4.26
N ALA A 66 -8.07 7.88 -2.98
CA ALA A 66 -9.25 7.86 -2.10
C ALA A 66 -9.90 9.25 -2.01
N GLN A 67 -9.08 10.30 -1.97
CA GLN A 67 -9.56 11.67 -1.93
C GLN A 67 -10.34 12.04 -3.21
N LEU A 68 -9.73 11.81 -4.38
CA LEU A 68 -10.31 12.09 -5.69
C LEU A 68 -11.56 11.28 -5.97
N THR A 69 -11.62 10.02 -5.53
CA THR A 69 -12.71 9.10 -5.87
C THR A 69 -13.86 9.12 -4.87
N GLY A 70 -13.75 9.88 -3.78
CA GLY A 70 -14.72 9.84 -2.68
C GLY A 70 -14.73 8.50 -1.92
N MET A 71 -13.66 7.71 -2.03
CA MET A 71 -13.53 6.45 -1.27
C MET A 71 -12.77 6.68 0.04
N SER A 72 -12.78 5.67 0.90
CA SER A 72 -12.01 5.65 2.14
C SER A 72 -10.54 5.31 1.92
N GLY A 73 -9.69 5.84 2.79
CA GLY A 73 -8.27 5.52 2.79
C GLY A 73 -7.97 4.13 3.37
N HIS A 74 -6.70 3.72 3.24
CA HIS A 74 -6.20 2.41 3.69
C HIS A 74 -6.35 2.11 5.19
N SER A 75 -6.70 3.11 6.02
CA SER A 75 -6.90 2.96 7.46
C SER A 75 -8.34 2.63 7.87
N SER A 76 -9.31 2.75 6.95
CA SER A 76 -10.73 2.52 7.25
C SER A 76 -11.09 1.04 7.42
N THR A 77 -12.28 0.76 7.97
CA THR A 77 -12.81 -0.61 8.11
C THR A 77 -13.00 -1.27 6.75
N ARG A 78 -13.64 -0.55 5.82
CA ARG A 78 -13.84 -0.93 4.42
C ARG A 78 -12.96 0.00 3.61
N TRP A 79 -11.80 -0.50 3.19
CA TRP A 79 -10.70 0.33 2.68
C TRP A 79 -10.31 -0.05 1.24
N CYS A 80 -10.74 -1.23 0.76
CA CYS A 80 -10.43 -1.71 -0.58
C CYS A 80 -11.33 -0.98 -1.60
N PHE A 81 -10.72 -0.51 -2.69
CA PHE A 81 -11.43 0.18 -3.78
C PHE A 81 -12.22 -0.78 -4.67
N TYR A 82 -11.83 -2.05 -4.70
CA TYR A 82 -12.31 -3.02 -5.69
C TYR A 82 -13.30 -4.04 -5.13
N CYS A 83 -13.19 -4.39 -3.85
CA CYS A 83 -14.03 -5.40 -3.23
C CYS A 83 -14.48 -4.99 -1.83
N ASP A 84 -15.37 -5.81 -1.28
CA ASP A 84 -16.04 -5.51 -0.03
C ASP A 84 -15.35 -6.05 1.24
N SER A 85 -14.04 -6.27 1.15
CA SER A 85 -13.25 -6.78 2.27
C SER A 85 -13.19 -5.78 3.42
N THR A 86 -13.41 -6.28 4.63
CA THR A 86 -13.05 -5.56 5.86
C THR A 86 -11.60 -5.87 6.26
N ARG A 87 -11.05 -5.09 7.20
CA ARG A 87 -9.72 -5.38 7.80
C ARG A 87 -9.63 -6.73 8.51
N VAL A 88 -10.75 -7.27 8.98
CA VAL A 88 -10.76 -8.57 9.68
C VAL A 88 -10.73 -9.72 8.67
N GLN A 89 -11.39 -9.54 7.52
CA GLN A 89 -11.49 -10.54 6.46
C GLN A 89 -10.32 -10.51 5.48
N SER A 90 -9.46 -9.47 5.50
CA SER A 90 -8.39 -9.33 4.51
C SER A 90 -7.34 -10.45 4.56
N ASP A 91 -7.24 -11.15 5.69
CA ASP A 91 -6.31 -12.28 5.87
C ASP A 91 -6.90 -13.60 5.33
N ASP A 92 -8.22 -13.65 5.07
CA ASP A 92 -8.89 -14.82 4.50
C ASP A 92 -8.82 -14.79 2.97
N LEU A 93 -7.88 -15.57 2.43
CA LEU A 93 -7.71 -15.73 0.99
C LEU A 93 -8.59 -16.85 0.40
N ASN A 94 -9.35 -17.59 1.21
CA ASN A 94 -10.20 -18.69 0.74
C ASN A 94 -11.59 -18.20 0.38
N THR A 95 -12.07 -17.14 1.02
CA THR A 95 -13.40 -16.59 0.77
C THR A 95 -13.34 -15.45 -0.25
N ALA A 96 -13.95 -15.65 -1.41
CA ALA A 96 -14.08 -14.58 -2.40
C ALA A 96 -14.97 -13.44 -1.85
N MET A 97 -14.41 -12.23 -1.82
CA MET A 97 -15.16 -11.04 -1.41
C MET A 97 -15.96 -10.49 -2.59
N PRO A 98 -17.22 -10.05 -2.39
CA PRO A 98 -18.00 -9.38 -3.43
C PRO A 98 -17.25 -8.17 -4.00
N LEU A 99 -17.25 -8.03 -5.32
CA LEU A 99 -16.69 -6.85 -5.97
C LEU A 99 -17.60 -5.64 -5.77
N ARG A 100 -16.99 -4.48 -5.58
CA ARG A 100 -17.70 -3.20 -5.61
C ARG A 100 -18.17 -2.93 -7.04
N ASN A 101 -19.30 -2.25 -7.16
CA ASN A 101 -19.86 -1.86 -8.44
C ASN A 101 -20.28 -0.40 -8.43
N MET A 102 -20.39 0.19 -9.63
CA MET A 102 -20.73 1.59 -9.80
C MET A 102 -22.13 1.95 -9.30
N HIS A 103 -23.09 1.02 -9.39
CA HIS A 103 -24.48 1.28 -8.98
C HIS A 103 -24.55 1.53 -7.46
N ASP A 104 -24.02 0.61 -6.66
CA ASP A 104 -23.98 0.77 -5.21
C ASP A 104 -23.08 1.94 -4.80
N HIS A 105 -21.96 2.14 -5.49
CA HIS A 105 -21.07 3.29 -5.23
C HIS A 105 -21.82 4.61 -5.40
N ARG A 106 -22.50 4.81 -6.53
CA ARG A 106 -23.27 6.03 -6.80
C ARG A 106 -24.41 6.21 -5.80
N ARG A 107 -25.15 5.14 -5.48
CA ARG A 107 -26.21 5.19 -4.47
C ARG A 107 -25.67 5.69 -3.13
N HIS A 108 -24.59 5.09 -2.62
CA HIS A 108 -23.99 5.48 -1.34
C HIS A 108 -23.40 6.90 -1.37
N ALA A 109 -22.81 7.31 -2.49
CA ALA A 109 -22.28 8.66 -2.65
C ALA A 109 -23.39 9.72 -2.65
N GLU A 110 -24.53 9.45 -3.31
CA GLU A 110 -25.68 10.35 -3.33
C GLU A 110 -26.37 10.39 -1.96
N GLU A 111 -26.55 9.25 -1.28
CA GLU A 111 -27.04 9.18 0.11
C GLU A 111 -26.24 10.09 1.04
N TRP A 112 -24.91 10.07 0.90
CA TRP A 112 -24.02 10.94 1.66
C TRP A 112 -24.19 12.42 1.27
N ARG A 113 -24.28 12.72 -0.04
CA ARG A 113 -24.38 14.09 -0.58
C ARG A 113 -25.67 14.78 -0.19
N THR A 114 -26.79 14.06 -0.26
CA THR A 114 -28.13 14.59 0.00
C THR A 114 -28.57 14.37 1.45
N ALA A 115 -27.65 13.94 2.33
CA ALA A 115 -27.95 13.75 3.74
C ALA A 115 -28.44 15.05 4.38
N ALA A 116 -29.52 14.97 5.18
CA ALA A 116 -30.17 16.14 5.76
C ALA A 116 -29.31 16.92 6.77
N SER A 117 -28.20 16.34 7.23
CA SER A 117 -27.27 16.99 8.16
C SER A 117 -25.88 16.36 8.07
N THR A 118 -24.87 17.07 8.58
CA THR A 118 -23.50 16.56 8.70
C THR A 118 -23.42 15.28 9.53
N ALA A 119 -24.24 15.15 10.58
CA ALA A 119 -24.33 13.93 11.38
C ALA A 119 -24.88 12.74 10.56
N LYS A 120 -25.88 12.98 9.69
CA LYS A 120 -26.41 11.95 8.80
C LYS A 120 -25.44 11.59 7.68
N ALA A 121 -24.71 12.56 7.15
CA ALA A 121 -23.61 12.30 6.22
C ALA A 121 -22.53 11.42 6.87
N GLN A 122 -22.17 11.72 8.13
CA GLN A 122 -21.22 10.90 8.90
C GLN A 122 -21.71 9.47 9.12
N GLU A 123 -23.01 9.26 9.42
CA GLU A 123 -23.60 7.93 9.53
C GLU A 123 -23.50 7.14 8.21
N CYS A 124 -23.80 7.80 7.08
CA CYS A 124 -23.64 7.21 5.74
C CYS A 124 -22.18 6.84 5.46
N TRP A 125 -21.24 7.70 5.84
CA TRP A 125 -19.81 7.46 5.72
C TRP A 125 -19.36 6.27 6.57
N ASP A 126 -19.75 6.21 7.85
CA ASP A 126 -19.35 5.14 8.76
C ASP A 126 -19.83 3.78 8.27
N ARG A 127 -21.04 3.72 7.69
CA ARG A 127 -21.62 2.51 7.09
C ARG A 127 -20.95 2.12 5.77
N ASN A 128 -20.87 3.05 4.83
CA ASN A 128 -20.55 2.72 3.43
C ASN A 128 -19.09 2.99 3.05
N GLN A 129 -18.43 3.90 3.77
CA GLN A 129 -17.07 4.39 3.51
C GLN A 129 -16.92 4.94 2.08
N VAL A 130 -17.98 5.60 1.60
CA VAL A 130 -18.09 6.28 0.31
C VAL A 130 -18.74 7.63 0.55
N ARG A 131 -18.26 8.65 -0.14
CA ARG A 131 -18.82 10.01 -0.18
C ARG A 131 -18.84 10.52 -1.62
N TRP A 132 -19.45 11.69 -1.81
CA TRP A 132 -19.49 12.34 -3.12
C TRP A 132 -18.11 12.78 -3.61
N SER A 133 -17.89 12.60 -4.91
CA SER A 133 -16.80 13.20 -5.67
C SER A 133 -17.38 13.83 -6.92
N GLU A 134 -16.88 15.01 -7.29
CA GLU A 134 -17.27 15.69 -8.53
C GLU A 134 -17.04 14.83 -9.79
N LEU A 135 -16.10 13.88 -9.74
CA LEU A 135 -15.87 12.95 -10.84
C LEU A 135 -17.10 12.08 -11.15
N LEU A 136 -18.02 11.88 -10.20
CA LEU A 136 -19.25 11.11 -10.41
C LEU A 136 -20.24 11.77 -11.37
N ARG A 137 -20.07 13.07 -11.66
CA ARG A 137 -20.82 13.79 -12.71
C ARG A 137 -20.47 13.29 -14.10
N LEU A 138 -19.24 12.78 -14.30
CA LEU A 138 -18.83 12.19 -15.57
C LEU A 138 -19.60 10.88 -15.80
N PRO A 139 -20.40 10.75 -16.87
CA PRO A 139 -21.33 9.63 -17.02
C PRO A 139 -20.63 8.28 -17.24
N TYR A 140 -19.40 8.29 -17.72
CA TYR A 140 -18.57 7.11 -18.00
C TYR A 140 -17.63 6.73 -16.85
N PHE A 141 -17.47 7.59 -15.84
CA PHE A 141 -16.47 7.40 -14.80
C PHE A 141 -16.95 6.38 -13.76
N ASP A 142 -16.16 5.33 -13.56
CA ASP A 142 -16.42 4.27 -12.58
C ASP A 142 -15.24 4.20 -11.59
N PRO A 143 -15.36 4.73 -10.36
CA PRO A 143 -14.29 4.73 -9.36
C PRO A 143 -13.71 3.33 -9.09
N THR A 144 -14.52 2.28 -9.24
CA THR A 144 -14.09 0.89 -8.99
C THR A 144 -13.19 0.34 -10.09
N LYS A 145 -13.13 1.01 -11.25
CA LYS A 145 -12.33 0.58 -12.42
C LYS A 145 -11.30 1.61 -12.85
N PHE A 146 -11.57 2.89 -12.62
CA PHE A 146 -10.73 4.01 -13.05
C PHE A 146 -9.67 4.38 -12.00
N THR A 147 -9.75 3.81 -10.80
CA THR A 147 -8.69 3.98 -9.80
C THR A 147 -7.61 2.93 -10.04
N THR A 148 -6.39 3.36 -10.38
CA THR A 148 -5.27 2.42 -10.61
C THR A 148 -4.36 2.30 -9.39
N LEU A 149 -3.55 1.24 -9.36
CA LEU A 149 -2.53 0.99 -8.35
C LEU A 149 -1.15 1.10 -9.01
N ASP A 150 -0.35 2.11 -8.70
CA ASP A 150 0.95 2.21 -9.35
C ASP A 150 1.99 1.22 -8.78
N ASP A 151 2.94 0.80 -9.62
CA ASP A 151 3.97 -0.17 -9.25
C ASP A 151 4.92 0.35 -8.16
N LEU A 152 5.26 1.64 -8.20
CA LEU A 152 6.17 2.30 -7.27
C LEU A 152 5.64 2.26 -5.83
N HIS A 153 4.39 2.66 -5.62
CA HIS A 153 3.80 2.67 -4.29
C HIS A 153 3.39 1.26 -3.85
N LEU A 154 2.80 0.45 -4.75
CA LEU A 154 2.33 -0.88 -4.39
C LEU A 154 3.50 -1.85 -4.14
N PHE A 155 4.36 -2.06 -5.13
CA PHE A 155 5.36 -3.12 -5.07
C PHE A 155 6.63 -2.67 -4.34
N MET A 156 7.22 -1.55 -4.73
CA MET A 156 8.55 -1.16 -4.25
C MET A 156 8.46 -0.63 -2.81
N HIS A 157 7.63 0.37 -2.55
CA HIS A 157 7.54 1.03 -1.25
C HIS A 157 6.65 0.34 -0.21
N ARG A 158 5.91 -0.70 -0.59
CA ARG A 158 5.00 -1.39 0.33
C ARG A 158 5.29 -2.88 0.37
N LEU A 159 5.11 -3.63 -0.71
CA LEU A 159 5.31 -5.09 -0.65
C LEU A 159 6.77 -5.47 -0.38
N MET A 160 7.71 -4.98 -1.20
CA MET A 160 9.15 -5.26 -1.05
C MET A 160 9.72 -4.68 0.24
N GLU A 161 9.47 -3.39 0.49
CA GLU A 161 9.94 -2.72 1.70
C GLU A 161 9.46 -3.42 2.97
N ARG A 162 8.17 -3.78 3.04
CA ARG A 162 7.60 -4.51 4.18
C ARG A 162 8.24 -5.89 4.32
N HIS A 163 8.34 -6.64 3.22
CA HIS A 163 8.89 -7.99 3.26
C HIS A 163 10.32 -7.97 3.83
N LEU A 164 11.16 -7.05 3.36
CA LEU A 164 12.55 -6.99 3.80
C LEU A 164 12.72 -6.35 5.18
N ARG A 165 12.09 -5.20 5.46
CA ARG A 165 12.30 -4.48 6.72
C ARG A 165 11.48 -5.01 7.88
N GLU A 166 10.20 -5.26 7.66
CA GLU A 166 9.27 -5.61 8.73
C GLU A 166 9.21 -7.13 8.97
N ILE A 167 9.15 -7.92 7.90
CA ILE A 167 8.98 -9.38 8.01
C ILE A 167 10.32 -10.07 8.19
N TRP A 168 11.34 -9.68 7.41
CA TRP A 168 12.68 -10.26 7.49
C TRP A 168 13.64 -9.52 8.43
N GLY A 169 13.28 -8.33 8.91
CA GLY A 169 14.10 -7.62 9.90
C GLY A 169 15.46 -7.16 9.37
N MET A 170 15.50 -6.45 8.24
CA MET A 170 16.74 -5.97 7.61
C MET A 170 17.46 -4.82 8.36
N ASP A 171 16.83 -4.15 9.31
CA ASP A 171 17.44 -2.98 9.98
C ASP A 171 18.48 -3.40 11.03
N ILE A 172 19.78 -3.31 10.69
CA ILE A 172 20.88 -3.58 11.63
C ILE A 172 21.25 -2.28 12.36
N ALA A 173 21.24 -2.32 13.70
CA ALA A 173 21.98 -1.37 14.52
C ALA A 173 23.43 -1.86 14.62
N LEU A 174 24.32 -1.36 13.75
CA LEU A 174 25.75 -1.51 13.99
C LEU A 174 26.12 -0.47 15.06
N GLU A 175 26.20 -0.89 16.32
CA GLU A 175 27.02 -0.17 17.29
C GLU A 175 28.48 -0.32 16.84
N GLN A 176 29.18 0.80 16.74
CA GLN A 176 30.61 0.79 16.46
C GLN A 176 31.32 0.11 17.64
N GLY A 177 31.95 -1.04 17.38
CA GLY A 177 32.90 -1.68 18.28
C GLY A 177 32.29 -2.46 19.44
N LEU A 178 31.95 -3.73 19.19
CA LEU A 178 32.29 -4.90 20.01
C LEU A 178 31.47 -6.09 19.51
N GLU A 179 32.17 -7.10 19.04
CA GLU A 179 31.60 -8.42 18.75
C GLU A 179 30.89 -8.95 20.01
N ARG A 180 29.58 -9.16 19.92
CA ARG A 180 28.88 -10.09 20.80
C ARG A 180 28.14 -11.10 19.94
N SER A 181 28.68 -12.31 19.97
CA SER A 181 28.10 -13.55 19.47
C SER A 181 26.62 -13.65 19.81
N ALA A 182 25.76 -13.58 18.80
CA ALA A 182 24.36 -13.94 18.94
C ALA A 182 24.26 -15.47 18.91
N GLN A 183 24.13 -16.07 20.09
CA GLN A 183 23.91 -17.49 20.28
C GLN A 183 22.50 -17.85 19.81
N TYR A 184 22.42 -18.86 18.94
CA TYR A 184 21.20 -19.48 18.42
C TYR A 184 20.23 -19.81 19.57
N MET A 185 18.97 -19.33 19.51
CA MET A 185 17.91 -19.74 20.43
C MET A 185 17.05 -20.81 19.75
N PRO A 186 17.04 -22.08 20.22
CA PRO A 186 16.14 -23.09 19.67
C PRO A 186 14.69 -22.80 20.06
N ALA A 187 13.76 -23.28 19.24
CA ALA A 187 12.33 -23.09 19.37
C ALA A 187 11.80 -23.58 20.73
N PHE A 188 11.08 -22.70 21.44
CA PHE A 188 10.30 -23.08 22.62
C PHE A 188 9.11 -23.95 22.19
N ILE A 189 9.14 -25.22 22.61
CA ILE A 189 7.98 -26.11 22.59
C ILE A 189 7.00 -25.60 23.64
N LEU A 190 5.78 -25.21 23.24
CA LEU A 190 4.68 -25.01 24.19
C LEU A 190 4.16 -26.40 24.62
N PRO A 191 4.09 -26.72 25.92
CA PRO A 191 3.48 -27.96 26.36
C PRO A 191 1.96 -27.87 26.17
N VAL A 192 1.40 -28.93 25.61
CA VAL A 192 -0.03 -29.21 25.59
C VAL A 192 -0.46 -29.51 27.03
N SER A 193 -1.33 -28.69 27.61
CA SER A 193 -1.95 -29.01 28.91
C SER A 193 -3.26 -29.78 28.74
N PRO A 194 -3.52 -30.78 29.60
CA PRO A 194 -4.63 -31.71 29.45
C PRO A 194 -5.96 -31.10 29.91
N THR A 195 -7.02 -31.62 29.32
CA THR A 195 -8.43 -31.47 29.72
C THR A 195 -8.63 -31.63 31.23
N ILE A 196 -9.25 -30.63 31.86
CA ILE A 196 -9.95 -30.78 33.15
C ILE A 196 -11.36 -30.23 33.00
N ASN A 197 -12.32 -31.11 33.30
CA ASN A 197 -13.76 -30.95 33.25
C ASN A 197 -14.27 -30.59 34.65
N VAL A 198 -14.89 -29.42 34.89
CA VAL A 198 -15.85 -29.19 36.00
C VAL A 198 -16.62 -27.86 35.82
N PRO A 199 -17.79 -27.64 36.45
CA PRO A 199 -19.03 -27.36 35.72
C PRO A 199 -19.62 -25.96 35.98
N CYS A 200 -20.59 -25.64 35.13
CA CYS A 200 -21.48 -24.48 35.22
C CYS A 200 -22.35 -24.52 36.50
N GLN A 201 -22.26 -23.48 37.35
CA GLN A 201 -23.34 -23.10 38.27
C GLN A 201 -23.52 -21.58 38.33
N ARG A 202 -24.75 -21.18 37.98
CA ARG A 202 -25.33 -19.84 38.20
C ARG A 202 -25.48 -19.58 39.70
N ARG A 203 -25.22 -18.35 40.16
CA ARG A 203 -25.98 -17.72 41.25
C ARG A 203 -25.91 -16.18 41.20
N ARG A 204 -27.01 -15.59 41.68
CA ARG A 204 -27.49 -14.21 41.60
C ARG A 204 -27.01 -13.33 42.77
N THR A 205 -27.14 -12.01 42.54
CA THR A 205 -27.39 -10.87 43.48
C THR A 205 -26.24 -10.50 44.46
N HIS A 206 -25.99 -9.23 44.85
CA HIS A 206 -26.85 -8.09 45.17
C HIS A 206 -26.23 -6.72 44.89
N ILE A 207 -27.11 -5.75 44.60
CA ILE A 207 -26.88 -4.30 44.67
C ILE A 207 -26.96 -3.87 46.14
N VAL A 208 -26.00 -3.07 46.60
CA VAL A 208 -26.15 -2.20 47.79
C VAL A 208 -25.55 -0.83 47.46
N THR A 209 -26.41 0.19 47.55
CA THR A 209 -26.09 1.61 47.49
C THR A 209 -25.79 2.16 48.89
N SER A 210 -24.82 3.07 49.02
CA SER A 210 -24.88 4.12 50.04
C SER A 210 -24.13 5.38 49.58
N ARG A 211 -24.72 6.52 49.94
CA ARG A 211 -24.42 7.89 49.51
C ARG A 211 -23.12 8.42 50.11
N GLY A 212 -22.40 9.22 49.33
CA GLY A 212 -21.34 10.11 49.81
C GLY A 212 -21.11 11.23 48.79
N ILE A 213 -21.72 12.39 49.05
CA ILE A 213 -21.49 13.64 48.31
C ILE A 213 -20.14 14.19 48.76
N VAL A 214 -19.19 14.37 47.83
CA VAL A 214 -17.97 15.16 48.06
C VAL A 214 -17.73 16.05 46.84
N ALA A 215 -17.44 17.32 47.14
CA ALA A 215 -17.34 18.46 46.25
C ALA A 215 -16.33 18.30 45.10
N VAL A 216 -16.68 18.88 43.95
CA VAL A 216 -15.80 19.04 42.78
C VAL A 216 -14.95 20.30 42.97
N PRO A 217 -13.61 20.22 43.04
CA PRO A 217 -12.75 21.40 42.93
C PRO A 217 -12.57 21.74 41.44
N GLN A 218 -12.86 22.98 41.07
CA GLN A 218 -12.40 23.56 39.81
C GLN A 218 -10.87 23.72 39.85
N VAL A 219 -10.17 23.24 38.82
CA VAL A 219 -8.73 23.42 38.64
C VAL A 219 -8.48 24.06 37.27
N PRO A 220 -7.51 25.00 37.15
CA PRO A 220 -7.50 26.04 36.12
C PRO A 220 -7.02 25.56 34.74
N ALA A 221 -7.38 26.35 33.73
CA ALA A 221 -6.84 26.27 32.39
C ALA A 221 -5.32 26.59 32.37
N GLY A 222 -4.54 25.72 31.73
CA GLY A 222 -3.17 26.02 31.31
C GLY A 222 -2.17 24.92 31.64
N LEU A 223 -1.77 24.15 30.62
CA LEU A 223 -0.41 23.66 30.32
C LEU A 223 -0.50 22.61 29.21
N GLY A 224 0.29 22.82 28.14
CA GLY A 224 0.16 22.12 26.87
C GLY A 224 0.28 20.60 26.94
N ALA A 225 -0.69 19.92 26.33
CA ALA A 225 -0.65 18.47 26.14
C ALA A 225 0.52 18.07 25.25
N ARG A 226 1.57 17.47 25.85
CA ARG A 226 2.59 16.71 25.14
C ARG A 226 1.91 15.56 24.39
N LYS A 227 2.11 15.50 23.06
CA LYS A 227 1.69 14.38 22.20
C LYS A 227 2.19 13.06 22.80
N PRO A 228 1.36 11.99 22.87
CA PRO A 228 1.79 10.72 23.42
C PRO A 228 2.86 10.14 22.49
N GLY A 229 4.07 9.98 23.02
CA GLY A 229 5.16 9.31 22.34
C GLY A 229 4.73 7.91 21.94
N ARG A 230 4.94 7.55 20.67
CA ARG A 230 4.78 6.19 20.17
C ARG A 230 5.68 5.27 21.00
N ARG A 231 5.10 4.55 21.96
CA ARG A 231 5.76 3.41 22.59
C ARG A 231 5.96 2.36 21.49
N ARG A 232 7.21 2.19 21.07
CA ARG A 232 7.64 1.13 20.17
C ARG A 232 7.50 -0.18 20.94
N ILE A 233 6.42 -0.91 20.71
CA ILE A 233 6.28 -2.28 21.18
C ILE A 233 7.33 -3.08 20.41
N THR A 234 8.45 -3.42 21.06
CA THR A 234 9.43 -4.37 20.54
C THR A 234 8.82 -5.77 20.69
N ARG A 235 7.92 -6.14 19.77
CA ARG A 235 7.61 -7.56 19.55
C ARG A 235 8.87 -8.19 18.95
N GLY A 236 9.32 -9.32 19.50
CA GLY A 236 10.48 -10.06 18.98
C GLY A 236 10.28 -10.35 17.49
N GLY A 237 10.94 -9.57 16.64
CA GLY A 237 10.83 -9.66 15.19
C GLY A 237 11.63 -10.85 14.69
N THR A 238 11.15 -11.50 13.63
CA THR A 238 11.91 -12.52 12.92
C THR A 238 13.10 -11.83 12.25
N VAL A 239 14.33 -12.16 12.66
CA VAL A 239 15.55 -11.61 12.05
C VAL A 239 16.07 -12.61 11.03
N VAL A 240 15.59 -12.47 9.80
CA VAL A 240 16.01 -13.28 8.64
C VAL A 240 17.17 -12.60 7.92
N LEU A 241 17.03 -11.31 7.60
CA LEU A 241 18.11 -10.48 7.06
C LEU A 241 18.94 -9.85 8.20
N GLY A 242 19.49 -10.71 9.05
CA GLY A 242 20.42 -10.31 10.10
C GLY A 242 21.79 -9.90 9.56
N ALA A 243 22.71 -9.61 10.49
CA ALA A 243 24.07 -9.18 10.18
C ALA A 243 24.82 -10.14 9.26
N GLU A 244 24.67 -11.45 9.47
CA GLU A 244 25.35 -12.48 8.68
C GLU A 244 24.86 -12.53 7.23
N ILE A 245 23.54 -12.59 7.02
CA ILE A 245 22.98 -12.62 5.66
C ILE A 245 23.27 -11.31 4.93
N LEU A 246 23.17 -10.16 5.60
CA LEU A 246 23.51 -8.87 4.98
C LEU A 246 25.00 -8.74 4.67
N ARG A 247 25.89 -9.40 5.42
CA ARG A 247 27.32 -9.52 5.05
C ARG A 247 27.47 -10.28 3.75
N GLU A 248 26.82 -11.43 3.61
CA GLU A 248 26.84 -12.24 2.38
C GLU A 248 26.27 -11.47 1.18
N VAL A 249 25.16 -10.73 1.36
CA VAL A 249 24.58 -9.88 0.31
C VAL A 249 25.59 -8.83 -0.16
N ARG A 250 26.32 -8.18 0.75
CA ARG A 250 27.32 -7.16 0.38
C ARG A 250 28.52 -7.77 -0.34
N LEU A 251 28.97 -8.94 0.08
CA LEU A 251 30.05 -9.66 -0.60
C LEU A 251 29.65 -10.04 -2.02
N ASP A 252 28.45 -10.57 -2.21
CA ASP A 252 27.96 -10.90 -3.56
C ASP A 252 27.79 -9.63 -4.40
N MET A 253 27.23 -8.56 -3.84
CA MET A 253 27.09 -7.27 -4.52
C MET A 253 28.43 -6.69 -5.00
N ALA A 254 29.51 -6.87 -4.23
CA ALA A 254 30.85 -6.41 -4.61
C ALA A 254 31.46 -7.25 -5.76
N ASN A 255 31.06 -8.51 -5.89
CA ASN A 255 31.58 -9.44 -6.90
C ASN A 255 30.73 -9.52 -8.17
N ILE A 256 29.49 -9.01 -8.14
CA ILE A 256 28.58 -9.03 -9.29
C ILE A 256 28.94 -7.92 -10.28
N HIS A 257 29.35 -8.32 -11.47
CA HIS A 257 29.50 -7.43 -12.62
C HIS A 257 28.14 -7.19 -13.28
N ALA A 258 27.45 -6.13 -12.84
CA ALA A 258 26.13 -5.81 -13.36
C ALA A 258 26.21 -5.13 -14.76
N PRO A 259 25.29 -5.44 -15.68
CA PRO A 259 25.17 -4.69 -16.93
C PRO A 259 24.88 -3.21 -16.70
N ALA A 260 25.29 -2.35 -17.64
CA ALA A 260 25.14 -0.88 -17.53
C ALA A 260 23.68 -0.39 -17.37
N TRP A 261 22.68 -1.20 -17.74
CA TRP A 261 21.27 -0.87 -17.58
C TRP A 261 20.75 -1.11 -16.14
N VAL A 262 21.48 -1.86 -15.31
CA VAL A 262 21.17 -2.02 -13.89
C VAL A 262 21.60 -0.75 -13.18
N GLY A 263 20.65 -0.06 -12.56
CA GLY A 263 20.96 1.14 -11.78
C GLY A 263 21.87 0.84 -10.58
N ARG A 264 22.31 1.91 -9.90
CA ARG A 264 23.18 1.77 -8.74
C ARG A 264 22.45 1.06 -7.59
N PRO A 265 22.96 -0.07 -7.08
CA PRO A 265 22.36 -0.70 -5.92
C PRO A 265 22.56 0.16 -4.66
N PRO A 266 21.81 -0.11 -3.58
CA PRO A 266 22.13 0.48 -2.28
C PRO A 266 23.52 0.02 -1.82
N LEU A 267 24.39 0.95 -1.40
CA LEU A 267 25.76 0.62 -0.99
C LEU A 267 25.80 -0.33 0.22
N HIS A 268 25.02 -0.03 1.26
CA HIS A 268 24.91 -0.88 2.45
C HIS A 268 23.44 -1.04 2.86
N PRO A 269 22.70 -2.00 2.27
CA PRO A 269 21.34 -2.27 2.69
C PRO A 269 21.30 -2.64 4.19
N GLY A 270 20.25 -2.18 4.88
CA GLY A 270 20.00 -2.43 6.31
C GLY A 270 20.67 -1.48 7.29
N GLU A 271 21.61 -0.62 6.87
CA GLU A 271 22.28 0.32 7.76
C GLU A 271 21.54 1.67 7.87
N LYS A 272 21.29 2.12 9.11
CA LYS A 272 20.60 3.40 9.36
C LYS A 272 21.28 4.61 8.72
N ARG A 273 22.62 4.64 8.69
CA ARG A 273 23.41 5.77 8.15
C ARG A 273 23.23 5.99 6.64
N TRP A 274 22.76 4.97 5.91
CA TRP A 274 22.54 5.04 4.46
C TRP A 274 21.12 5.45 4.07
N GLY A 275 20.29 5.81 5.06
CA GLY A 275 18.97 6.39 4.85
C GLY A 275 17.93 5.43 4.29
N LYS A 276 16.86 6.01 3.75
CA LYS A 276 15.77 5.26 3.11
C LYS A 276 16.14 4.93 1.68
N LEU A 277 15.81 3.72 1.26
CA LEU A 277 16.00 3.30 -0.13
C LEU A 277 14.95 3.96 -1.02
N THR A 278 15.38 4.43 -2.19
CA THR A 278 14.46 4.87 -3.25
C THR A 278 13.73 3.67 -3.86
N ALA A 279 12.59 3.90 -4.51
CA ALA A 279 11.86 2.86 -5.24
C ALA A 279 12.74 2.09 -6.22
N SER A 280 13.64 2.78 -6.92
CA SER A 280 14.59 2.16 -7.86
C SER A 280 15.59 1.23 -7.16
N GLN A 281 16.12 1.64 -6.02
CA GLN A 281 17.05 0.84 -5.22
C GLN A 281 16.35 -0.39 -4.65
N TRP A 282 15.10 -0.24 -4.17
CA TRP A 282 14.28 -1.38 -3.77
C TRP A 282 14.13 -2.38 -4.91
N TYR A 283 13.69 -1.91 -6.07
CA TYR A 283 13.47 -2.77 -7.23
C TYR A 283 14.76 -3.53 -7.62
N ILE A 284 15.90 -2.83 -7.71
CA ILE A 284 17.18 -3.43 -8.09
C ILE A 284 17.66 -4.44 -7.05
N LEU A 285 17.63 -4.09 -5.77
CA LEU A 285 18.02 -4.98 -4.68
C LEU A 285 17.18 -6.27 -4.71
N CYS A 286 15.86 -6.14 -4.83
CA CYS A 286 14.92 -7.25 -4.75
C CYS A 286 14.89 -8.13 -6.01
N THR A 287 15.05 -7.55 -7.20
CA THR A 287 14.89 -8.30 -8.46
C THR A 287 16.20 -8.87 -9.01
N PHE A 288 17.35 -8.34 -8.55
CA PHE A 288 18.66 -8.71 -9.07
C PHE A 288 19.55 -9.31 -7.97
N TYR A 289 19.94 -8.52 -6.97
CA TYR A 289 20.98 -8.91 -6.03
C TYR A 289 20.54 -9.93 -4.97
N LEU A 290 19.37 -9.72 -4.34
CA LEU A 290 18.86 -10.65 -3.33
C LEU A 290 18.55 -12.03 -3.90
N PRO A 291 17.87 -12.19 -5.05
CA PRO A 291 17.64 -13.51 -5.63
C PRO A 291 18.93 -14.29 -5.87
N MET A 292 20.00 -13.64 -6.35
CA MET A 292 21.30 -14.30 -6.56
C MET A 292 21.91 -14.79 -5.25
N THR A 293 21.97 -13.91 -4.24
CA THR A 293 22.56 -14.23 -2.93
C THR A 293 21.77 -15.34 -2.25
N LEU A 294 20.43 -15.19 -2.18
CA LEU A 294 19.58 -16.13 -1.45
C LEU A 294 19.47 -17.47 -2.18
N ALA A 295 19.50 -17.50 -3.52
CA ALA A 295 19.58 -18.75 -4.27
C ALA A 295 20.90 -19.49 -4.00
N ARG A 296 22.03 -18.77 -3.89
CA ARG A 296 23.32 -19.36 -3.51
C ARG A 296 23.28 -19.94 -2.10
N LEU A 297 22.71 -19.22 -1.14
CA LEU A 297 22.67 -19.62 0.27
C LEU A 297 21.65 -20.71 0.57
N TRP A 298 20.44 -20.62 -0.01
CA TRP A 298 19.29 -21.45 0.38
C TRP A 298 18.77 -22.35 -0.75
N GLY A 299 19.20 -22.14 -2.00
CA GLY A 299 18.66 -22.87 -3.15
C GLY A 299 18.96 -24.38 -3.13
N ARG A 300 20.10 -24.80 -2.57
CA ARG A 300 20.48 -26.21 -2.43
C ARG A 300 19.73 -26.94 -1.30
N LYS A 301 18.98 -26.21 -0.47
CA LYS A 301 18.28 -26.73 0.71
C LYS A 301 16.88 -27.26 0.40
N LYS A 302 16.48 -27.29 -0.87
CA LYS A 302 15.14 -27.69 -1.33
C LYS A 302 14.69 -29.05 -0.78
N ASP A 303 15.59 -30.03 -0.85
CA ASP A 303 15.32 -31.42 -0.47
C ASP A 303 15.99 -31.77 0.87
N SER A 304 16.36 -30.76 1.66
CA SER A 304 16.94 -30.97 2.99
C SER A 304 15.89 -31.53 3.94
N HIS A 305 16.28 -32.54 4.73
CA HIS A 305 15.44 -33.11 5.77
C HIS A 305 15.57 -32.34 7.10
N ASP A 306 16.52 -31.42 7.20
CA ASP A 306 16.64 -30.52 8.35
C ASP A 306 15.52 -29.47 8.32
N PRO A 307 14.72 -29.34 9.40
CA PRO A 307 13.58 -28.42 9.41
C PRO A 307 13.95 -26.94 9.22
N ASP A 308 15.11 -26.50 9.73
CA ASP A 308 15.55 -25.11 9.62
C ASP A 308 15.99 -24.81 8.17
N GLU A 309 16.73 -25.74 7.56
CA GLU A 309 17.13 -25.64 6.15
C GLU A 309 15.95 -25.69 5.19
N ALA A 310 15.01 -26.61 5.42
CA ALA A 310 13.77 -26.68 4.66
C ALA A 310 12.99 -25.38 4.77
N ARG A 311 12.91 -24.78 5.97
CA ARG A 311 12.28 -23.48 6.19
C ARG A 311 13.00 -22.36 5.44
N GLN A 312 14.33 -22.33 5.43
CA GLN A 312 15.11 -21.34 4.66
C GLN A 312 14.81 -21.43 3.16
N TYR A 313 14.72 -22.64 2.59
CA TYR A 313 14.30 -22.80 1.20
C TYR A 313 12.87 -22.31 0.96
N ARG A 314 11.93 -22.59 1.88
CA ARG A 314 10.56 -22.06 1.76
C ARG A 314 10.52 -20.52 1.79
N MET A 315 11.36 -19.87 2.61
CA MET A 315 11.49 -18.41 2.58
C MET A 315 12.02 -17.90 1.24
N LEU A 316 13.04 -18.56 0.68
CA LEU A 316 13.52 -18.25 -0.67
C LEU A 316 12.39 -18.38 -1.69
N SER A 317 11.66 -19.50 -1.68
CA SER A 317 10.55 -19.75 -2.61
C SER A 317 9.47 -18.67 -2.50
N ASN A 318 9.05 -18.32 -1.27
CA ASN A 318 8.07 -17.27 -1.04
C ASN A 318 8.56 -15.91 -1.55
N PHE A 319 9.82 -15.56 -1.31
CA PHE A 319 10.41 -14.33 -1.84
C PHE A 319 10.49 -14.35 -3.37
N MET A 320 10.86 -15.48 -3.98
CA MET A 320 10.90 -15.63 -5.43
C MET A 320 9.52 -15.49 -6.07
N ASP A 321 8.45 -15.92 -5.40
CA ASP A 321 7.08 -15.67 -5.83
C ASP A 321 6.72 -14.18 -5.80
N LEU A 322 7.09 -13.45 -4.74
CA LEU A 322 6.95 -11.99 -4.71
C LEU A 322 7.67 -11.33 -5.90
N ILE A 323 8.93 -11.70 -6.14
CA ILE A 323 9.72 -11.11 -7.22
C ILE A 323 9.14 -11.47 -8.59
N THR A 324 8.70 -12.70 -8.78
CA THR A 324 8.07 -13.17 -10.02
C THR A 324 6.78 -12.39 -10.28
N ALA A 325 5.92 -12.22 -9.27
CA ALA A 325 4.71 -11.43 -9.37
C ALA A 325 5.02 -9.98 -9.79
N VAL A 326 6.01 -9.35 -9.17
CA VAL A 326 6.41 -7.97 -9.54
C VAL A 326 6.93 -7.89 -10.96
N ARG A 327 7.75 -8.85 -11.41
CA ARG A 327 8.29 -8.87 -12.78
C ARG A 327 7.20 -9.08 -13.82
N LEU A 328 6.22 -9.94 -13.54
CA LEU A 328 5.04 -10.15 -14.40
C LEU A 328 4.18 -8.88 -14.47
N ALA A 329 3.88 -8.27 -13.33
CA ALA A 329 3.07 -7.05 -13.25
C ALA A 329 3.71 -5.85 -13.97
N THR A 330 5.04 -5.72 -13.90
CA THR A 330 5.79 -4.57 -14.44
C THR A 330 6.36 -4.83 -15.86
N ALA A 331 5.98 -5.94 -16.49
CA ALA A 331 6.42 -6.28 -17.84
C ALA A 331 5.98 -5.22 -18.87
N ARG A 332 6.83 -4.97 -19.87
CA ARG A 332 6.54 -4.01 -20.97
C ARG A 332 5.35 -4.45 -21.84
N VAL A 333 5.14 -5.76 -21.95
CA VAL A 333 4.09 -6.37 -22.77
C VAL A 333 3.27 -7.27 -21.87
N GLN A 334 1.95 -7.09 -21.91
CA GLN A 334 1.01 -7.85 -21.12
C GLN A 334 0.17 -8.76 -22.00
N THR A 335 -0.06 -9.99 -21.53
CA THR A 335 -0.89 -11.00 -22.18
C THR A 335 -1.82 -11.61 -21.15
N ARG A 336 -2.93 -12.22 -21.59
CA ARG A 336 -3.87 -12.89 -20.68
C ARG A 336 -3.18 -13.98 -19.84
N THR A 337 -2.28 -14.75 -20.45
CA THR A 337 -1.47 -15.77 -19.78
C THR A 337 -0.59 -15.17 -18.68
N ARG A 338 0.13 -14.07 -18.96
CA ARG A 338 0.96 -13.39 -17.93
C ARG A 338 0.12 -12.84 -16.78
N VAL A 339 -1.08 -12.34 -17.07
CA VAL A 339 -1.99 -11.86 -16.02
C VAL A 339 -2.46 -13.03 -15.14
N GLN A 340 -2.75 -14.19 -15.73
CA GLN A 340 -3.10 -15.39 -14.96
C GLN A 340 -1.92 -15.89 -14.11
N GLU A 341 -0.71 -15.96 -14.69
CA GLU A 341 0.52 -16.31 -13.96
C GLU A 341 0.76 -15.34 -12.80
N TYR A 342 0.54 -14.04 -13.03
CA TYR A 342 0.64 -13.02 -11.98
C TYR A 342 -0.34 -13.31 -10.84
N GLN A 343 -1.62 -13.53 -11.16
CA GLN A 343 -2.67 -13.77 -10.16
C GLN A 343 -2.37 -15.02 -9.32
N GLN A 344 -1.96 -16.11 -9.97
CA GLN A 344 -1.56 -17.34 -9.27
C GLN A 344 -0.34 -17.12 -8.38
N THR A 345 0.67 -16.40 -8.88
CA THR A 345 1.93 -16.19 -8.16
C THR A 345 1.77 -15.23 -6.98
N ILE A 346 1.00 -14.14 -7.13
CA ILE A 346 0.76 -13.23 -6.01
C ILE A 346 -0.10 -13.89 -4.92
N GLU A 347 -1.07 -14.72 -5.30
CA GLU A 347 -1.88 -15.47 -4.34
C GLU A 347 -1.03 -16.49 -3.58
N ARG A 348 -0.19 -17.28 -4.28
CA ARG A 348 0.75 -18.22 -3.66
C ARG A 348 1.70 -17.51 -2.71
N TYR A 349 2.28 -16.38 -3.11
CA TYR A 349 3.11 -15.54 -2.25
C TYR A 349 2.38 -15.16 -0.95
N LEU A 350 1.15 -14.66 -1.03
CA LEU A 350 0.44 -14.19 0.17
C LEU A 350 0.00 -15.34 1.09
N ARG A 351 -0.39 -16.50 0.52
CA ARG A 351 -0.71 -17.71 1.29
C ARG A 351 0.50 -18.22 2.06
N ASP A 352 1.62 -18.40 1.35
CA ASP A 352 2.87 -18.86 1.95
C ASP A 352 3.44 -17.86 2.96
N LEU A 353 3.21 -16.55 2.75
CA LEU A 353 3.60 -15.52 3.70
C LEU A 353 2.88 -15.67 5.04
N LEU A 354 1.56 -15.91 5.01
CA LEU A 354 0.75 -16.10 6.22
C LEU A 354 1.14 -17.38 6.96
N ASP A 355 1.48 -18.45 6.22
CA ASP A 355 1.94 -19.72 6.78
C ASP A 355 3.35 -19.62 7.40
N LEU A 356 4.32 -19.06 6.66
CA LEU A 356 5.73 -19.01 7.08
C LEU A 356 6.02 -18.06 8.25
N TYR A 357 5.23 -16.99 8.35
CA TYR A 357 5.44 -15.90 9.30
C TYR A 357 4.23 -15.76 10.21
N GLY A 358 4.02 -16.76 11.07
CA GLY A 358 2.91 -16.81 12.02
C GLY A 358 2.71 -15.49 12.79
N GLY A 359 1.45 -15.05 12.90
CA GLY A 359 1.08 -13.76 13.51
C GLY A 359 1.19 -12.55 12.57
N THR A 360 1.65 -12.74 11.33
CA THR A 360 1.60 -11.71 10.28
C THR A 360 0.17 -11.56 9.77
N ARG A 361 -0.24 -10.32 9.51
CA ARG A 361 -1.50 -9.97 8.84
C ARG A 361 -1.22 -9.31 7.50
N LEU A 362 -2.13 -9.46 6.55
CA LEU A 362 -2.03 -8.78 5.27
C LEU A 362 -2.24 -7.27 5.47
N THR A 363 -1.38 -6.49 4.81
CA THR A 363 -1.60 -5.04 4.74
C THR A 363 -2.60 -4.72 3.64
N PRO A 364 -3.22 -3.53 3.69
CA PRO A 364 -4.04 -3.02 2.59
C PRO A 364 -3.39 -3.19 1.21
N TYR A 365 -2.11 -2.84 1.09
CA TYR A 365 -1.35 -2.96 -0.16
C TYR A 365 -1.17 -4.41 -0.62
N GLN A 366 -0.94 -5.36 0.29
CA GLN A 366 -0.83 -6.78 -0.07
C GLN A 366 -2.16 -7.32 -0.61
N HIS A 367 -3.29 -6.98 0.02
CA HIS A 367 -4.58 -7.36 -0.51
C HIS A 367 -4.90 -6.63 -1.84
N LEU A 368 -4.52 -5.36 -2.01
CA LEU A 368 -4.70 -4.65 -3.28
C LEU A 368 -3.91 -5.28 -4.43
N ALA A 369 -2.79 -5.93 -4.15
CA ALA A 369 -2.05 -6.66 -5.17
C ALA A 369 -2.89 -7.78 -5.83
N LEU A 370 -3.85 -8.37 -5.12
CA LEU A 370 -4.79 -9.35 -5.70
C LEU A 370 -5.65 -8.75 -6.83
N HIS A 371 -5.90 -7.44 -6.78
CA HIS A 371 -6.73 -6.70 -7.76
C HIS A 371 -5.92 -6.10 -8.92
N PHE A 372 -4.59 -6.28 -8.93
CA PHE A 372 -3.74 -5.68 -9.97
C PHE A 372 -3.92 -6.34 -11.35
N GLY A 373 -4.22 -7.65 -11.40
CA GLY A 373 -4.45 -8.38 -12.64
C GLY A 373 -5.60 -7.79 -13.49
N PRO A 374 -6.81 -7.61 -12.92
CA PRO A 374 -7.91 -6.89 -13.58
C PRO A 374 -7.53 -5.49 -14.09
N LEU A 375 -6.68 -4.74 -13.37
CA LEU A 375 -6.24 -3.42 -13.83
C LEU A 375 -5.36 -3.51 -15.08
N ILE A 376 -4.45 -4.50 -15.16
CA ILE A 376 -3.66 -4.74 -16.37
C ILE A 376 -4.57 -5.07 -17.56
N ILE A 377 -5.61 -5.86 -17.33
CA ILE A 377 -6.59 -6.21 -18.38
C ILE A 377 -7.32 -4.95 -18.88
N ALA A 378 -7.69 -4.06 -17.98
CA ALA A 378 -8.46 -2.86 -18.31
C ALA A 378 -7.61 -1.76 -18.98
N TRP A 379 -6.41 -1.50 -18.45
CA TRP A 379 -5.60 -0.33 -18.82
C TRP A 379 -4.32 -0.69 -19.58
N GLY A 380 -4.09 -1.98 -19.85
CA GLY A 380 -2.90 -2.46 -20.52
C GLY A 380 -1.66 -2.46 -19.61
N PRO A 381 -0.45 -2.46 -20.19
CA PRO A 381 0.79 -2.53 -19.42
C PRO A 381 0.91 -1.42 -18.37
N ASN A 382 1.27 -1.78 -17.13
CA ASN A 382 1.46 -0.83 -16.03
C ASN A 382 2.39 0.33 -16.35
N LYS A 383 3.33 0.13 -17.28
CA LYS A 383 4.23 1.21 -17.70
C LYS A 383 3.52 2.43 -18.28
N SER A 384 2.31 2.27 -18.79
CA SER A 384 1.49 3.36 -19.32
C SER A 384 0.76 4.16 -18.23
N TRP A 385 0.61 3.63 -17.01
CA TRP A 385 -0.19 4.21 -15.94
C TRP A 385 0.50 4.15 -14.57
N ARG A 386 1.79 4.52 -14.53
CA ARG A 386 2.63 4.48 -13.31
C ARG A 386 3.07 5.86 -12.82
N CYS A 387 3.24 6.00 -11.50
CA CYS A 387 3.54 7.29 -10.85
C CYS A 387 4.94 7.87 -11.09
N TRP A 388 5.88 7.10 -11.65
CA TRP A 388 7.30 7.49 -11.76
C TRP A 388 7.56 8.84 -12.45
N ALA A 389 6.83 9.14 -13.53
CA ALA A 389 7.00 10.40 -14.23
C ALA A 389 6.49 11.56 -13.36
N PHE A 390 5.30 11.39 -12.77
CA PHE A 390 4.68 12.38 -11.88
C PHE A 390 5.55 12.66 -10.65
N GLU A 391 6.12 11.65 -10.00
CA GLU A 391 7.07 11.82 -8.89
C GLU A 391 8.32 12.63 -9.29
N ARG A 392 8.84 12.38 -10.48
CA ARG A 392 9.97 13.18 -11.01
C ARG A 392 9.55 14.63 -11.24
N TYR A 393 8.37 14.87 -11.79
CA TYR A 393 7.83 16.22 -11.96
C TYR A 393 7.58 16.92 -10.62
N ASN A 394 7.04 16.23 -9.62
CA ASN A 394 6.90 16.76 -8.26
C ASN A 394 8.26 17.20 -7.69
N GLY A 395 9.29 16.38 -7.87
CA GLY A 395 10.65 16.72 -7.48
C GLY A 395 11.26 17.90 -8.26
N LEU A 396 10.88 18.08 -9.53
CA LEU A 396 11.29 19.25 -10.32
C LEU A 396 10.55 20.51 -9.85
N ILE A 397 9.23 20.44 -9.68
CA ILE A 397 8.39 21.54 -9.21
C ILE A 397 8.84 22.00 -7.82
N GLY A 398 9.13 21.06 -6.92
CA GLY A 398 9.64 21.39 -5.59
C GLY A 398 11.04 22.02 -5.57
N ARG A 399 11.80 21.96 -6.67
CA ARG A 399 13.09 22.66 -6.83
C ARG A 399 12.96 24.00 -7.55
N LEU A 400 11.84 24.27 -8.22
CA LEU A 400 11.59 25.59 -8.77
C LEU A 400 11.45 26.55 -7.59
N LEU A 401 12.28 27.60 -7.58
CA LEU A 401 12.25 28.64 -6.58
C LEU A 401 10.85 29.29 -6.61
N SER A 402 9.99 28.95 -5.66
CA SER A 402 8.77 29.72 -5.42
C SER A 402 9.19 31.06 -4.84
N ASN A 403 9.06 32.13 -5.63
CA ASN A 403 9.44 33.51 -5.32
C ASN A 403 9.29 33.93 -3.84
N ASN A 404 10.37 33.79 -3.07
CA ASN A 404 10.80 34.62 -1.93
C ASN A 404 9.78 34.97 -0.80
N LYS A 405 8.95 34.04 -0.31
CA LYS A 405 8.33 34.17 1.03
C LYS A 405 8.28 32.83 1.78
N PHE A 406 8.77 32.82 3.02
CA PHE A 406 8.73 31.68 3.95
C PHE A 406 7.30 31.42 4.47
N GLY A 407 6.88 30.16 4.48
CA GLY A 407 5.71 29.70 5.24
C GLY A 407 6.16 29.07 6.55
N ALA A 408 5.84 29.76 7.65
CA ALA A 408 6.06 29.33 9.03
C ALA A 408 5.05 28.28 9.50
#